data_AF-A0A1G7WNY2-F1
#
_entry.id   AF-A0A1G7WNY2-F1
#
_cell.length_a   1.000
_cell.length_b   1.000
_cell.length_c   1.000
_cell.angle_alpha   90.00
_cell.angle_beta   90.00
_cell.angle_gamma   90.00
#
_symmetry.space_group_name_H-M   'P 1'
#
loop_
_entity.id
_entity.type
_entity.pdbx_description
1 polymer ?
#
loop_
_entity_poly.entity_id
_entity_poly.type
_entity_poly.pdbx_seq_one_letter_code
_entity_poly.pdbx_strand_id
1 'polypeptide(L)'
;MPKYYPNRFTGELLEASKVWAKNKTKLREEGYITDFFKPNCYNGQDYYILRKEENGEYQFTKVSRFGTKNKLQLLLLTGWEIIKEPEPKLREAK
;
A
#
# COMPACT_ATOMS: atom_id res chain seq x y z
N MET A 1 9.13 9.61 5.38
CA MET A 1 8.88 8.29 4.75
C MET A 1 7.38 8.12 4.57
N PRO A 2 6.87 8.05 3.33
CA PRO A 2 5.44 7.96 3.07
C PRO A 2 4.88 6.64 3.61
N LYS A 3 3.85 6.76 4.44
CA LYS A 3 2.98 5.64 4.84
C LYS A 3 1.70 5.75 4.04
N TYR A 4 1.13 4.63 3.65
CA TYR A 4 -0.12 4.62 2.90
C TYR A 4 -1.22 3.89 3.67
N TYR A 5 -2.43 4.43 3.58
CA TYR A 5 -3.66 3.91 4.15
C TYR A 5 -4.59 3.56 2.99
N PRO A 6 -4.74 2.28 2.64
CA PRO A 6 -5.70 1.85 1.65
C PRO A 6 -7.13 1.85 2.22
N ASN A 7 -8.12 2.15 1.37
CA ASN A 7 -9.54 2.16 1.71
C ASN A 7 -10.25 0.90 1.17
N ARG A 8 -10.83 0.09 2.05
CA ARG A 8 -11.52 -1.16 1.69
C ARG A 8 -12.81 -0.97 0.89
N PHE A 9 -13.43 0.20 0.96
CA PHE A 9 -14.70 0.48 0.29
C PHE A 9 -14.50 1.18 -1.05
N THR A 10 -13.61 2.18 -1.11
CA THR A 10 -13.40 2.97 -2.34
C THR A 10 -12.27 2.45 -3.20
N GLY A 11 -11.40 1.60 -2.67
CA GLY A 11 -10.23 1.12 -3.40
C GLY A 11 -9.10 2.16 -3.49
N GLU A 12 -9.25 3.30 -2.82
CA GLU A 12 -8.29 4.41 -2.86
C GLU A 12 -7.09 4.18 -1.96
N LEU A 13 -5.98 4.84 -2.31
CA LEU A 13 -4.75 4.82 -1.54
C LEU A 13 -4.41 6.22 -1.05
N LEU A 14 -4.50 6.43 0.26
CA LEU A 14 -4.23 7.72 0.89
C LEU A 14 -2.83 7.75 1.49
N GLU A 15 -2.08 8.81 1.22
CA GLU A 15 -0.79 9.02 1.90
C GLU A 15 -1.01 9.63 3.28
N ALA A 16 -0.45 9.02 4.32
CA ALA A 16 -0.62 9.41 5.71
C ALA A 16 -0.19 10.85 6.00
N SER A 17 0.79 11.38 5.26
CA SER A 17 1.26 12.76 5.35
C SER A 17 0.16 13.77 5.01
N LYS A 18 -0.75 13.42 4.09
CA LYS A 18 -1.85 14.28 3.63
C LYS A 18 -3.02 14.36 4.61
N VAL A 19 -3.05 13.46 5.60
CA VAL A 19 -4.14 13.38 6.60
C VAL A 19 -3.65 13.54 8.03
N TRP A 20 -2.55 14.27 8.22
CA TRP A 20 -1.97 14.56 9.53
C TRP A 20 -2.97 15.17 10.54
N ALA A 21 -4.03 15.82 10.06
CA ALA A 21 -5.10 16.40 10.87
C ALA A 21 -6.24 15.42 11.23
N LYS A 22 -6.35 14.26 10.56
CA LYS A 22 -7.40 13.27 10.85
C LYS A 22 -6.94 12.27 11.91
N ASN A 23 -7.79 12.01 12.90
CA ASN A 23 -7.55 10.96 13.90
C ASN A 23 -7.70 9.56 13.25
N LYS A 24 -6.89 8.59 13.68
CA LYS A 24 -6.91 7.21 13.20
C LYS A 24 -8.28 6.53 13.36
N THR A 25 -9.04 6.89 14.40
CA THR A 25 -10.40 6.37 14.59
C THR A 25 -11.31 6.75 13.43
N LYS A 26 -11.34 8.03 13.06
CA LYS A 26 -12.14 8.53 11.92
C LYS A 26 -11.72 7.86 10.61
N LEU A 27 -10.42 7.70 10.39
CA LEU A 27 -9.91 7.01 9.21
C LEU A 27 -10.41 5.56 9.14
N ARG A 28 -10.44 4.84 10.26
CA ARG A 28 -10.99 3.47 10.31
C ARG A 28 -12.49 3.45 10.05
N GLU A 29 -13.24 4.40 10.57
CA GLU A 29 -14.68 4.55 10.31
C GLU A 29 -14.95 4.83 8.82
N GLU A 30 -14.10 5.61 8.16
CA GLU A 30 -14.14 5.85 6.71
C GLU A 30 -13.67 4.64 5.87
N GLY A 31 -13.23 3.54 6.50
CA GLY A 31 -12.79 2.30 5.82
C GLY A 31 -11.29 2.22 5.53
N TYR A 32 -10.47 3.13 6.04
CA TYR A 32 -9.03 3.10 5.85
C TYR A 32 -8.33 2.11 6.79
N ILE A 33 -7.40 1.33 6.22
CA ILE A 33 -6.57 0.37 6.95
C ILE A 33 -5.32 1.09 7.48
N THR A 34 -5.41 1.63 8.71
CA THR A 34 -4.34 2.43 9.33
C THR A 34 -3.09 1.64 9.72
N ASP A 35 -3.19 0.32 9.76
CA ASP A 35 -2.17 -0.64 10.21
C ASP A 35 -1.64 -1.51 9.05
N PHE A 36 -1.93 -1.09 7.81
CA PHE A 36 -1.48 -1.77 6.59
C PHE A 36 0.04 -1.97 6.54
N PHE A 37 0.81 -0.98 7.01
CA PHE A 37 2.24 -1.13 7.29
C PHE A 37 2.48 -1.41 8.78
N LYS A 38 2.92 -2.63 9.09
CA LYS A 38 3.43 -2.99 10.42
C LYS A 38 4.58 -2.04 10.81
N PRO A 39 4.81 -1.79 12.11
CA PRO A 39 5.89 -0.90 12.58
C PRO A 39 7.23 -1.23 11.94
N ASN A 40 7.54 -2.52 11.78
CA ASN A 40 8.81 -3.01 11.23
C ASN A 40 8.94 -2.92 9.70
N CYS A 41 7.88 -2.52 8.99
CA CYS A 41 7.89 -2.30 7.54
C CYS A 41 8.11 -0.80 7.26
N TYR A 42 9.28 -0.28 7.66
CA TYR A 42 9.57 1.15 7.71
C TYR A 42 9.58 1.87 6.36
N ASN A 43 9.73 1.15 5.24
CA ASN A 43 9.90 1.78 3.93
C ASN A 43 8.74 1.46 2.99
N GLY A 44 7.61 2.19 3.08
CA GLY A 44 6.52 2.09 2.09
C GLY A 44 6.96 2.35 0.65
N GLN A 45 8.12 3.01 0.46
CA GLN A 45 8.74 3.29 -0.83
C GLN A 45 9.39 2.07 -1.49
N ASP A 46 9.70 1.01 -0.74
CA ASP A 46 10.32 -0.21 -1.27
C ASP A 46 9.26 -1.28 -1.62
N TYR A 47 7.96 -0.99 -1.52
CA TYR A 47 6.89 -1.94 -1.79
C TYR A 47 6.06 -1.52 -3.00
N TYR A 48 5.71 -2.52 -3.81
CA TYR A 48 4.51 -2.46 -4.63
C TYR A 48 3.30 -2.56 -3.71
N ILE A 49 2.34 -1.66 -3.88
CA ILE A 49 1.03 -1.77 -3.25
C ILE A 49 0.07 -2.24 -4.34
N LEU A 50 -0.60 -3.34 -4.05
CA LEU A 50 -1.56 -3.96 -4.96
C LEU A 50 -2.95 -3.94 -4.35
N ARG A 51 -3.94 -3.92 -5.23
CA ARG A 51 -5.36 -3.96 -4.92
C ARG A 51 -6.05 -5.06 -5.71
N LYS A 52 -7.07 -5.67 -5.14
CA LYS A 52 -7.98 -6.56 -5.85
C LYS A 52 -9.39 -6.35 -5.30
N GLU A 53 -10.38 -6.28 -6.17
CA GLU A 53 -11.78 -6.28 -5.77
C GLU A 53 -12.26 -7.72 -5.57
N GLU A 54 -12.80 -8.02 -4.39
CA GLU A 54 -13.45 -9.31 -4.08
C GLU A 54 -14.74 -9.06 -3.32
N ASN A 55 -15.85 -9.59 -3.83
CA ASN A 55 -17.18 -9.52 -3.20
C ASN A 55 -17.65 -8.08 -2.87
N GLY A 56 -17.32 -7.10 -3.72
CA GLY A 56 -17.68 -5.70 -3.53
C GLY A 56 -16.83 -4.94 -2.50
N GLU A 57 -15.75 -5.54 -2.02
CA GLU A 57 -14.75 -4.89 -1.19
C GLU A 57 -13.37 -4.95 -1.83
N TYR A 58 -12.55 -3.94 -1.59
CA TYR A 58 -11.17 -3.89 -2.04
C TYR A 58 -10.24 -4.50 -1.00
N GLN A 59 -9.55 -5.55 -1.41
CA GLN A 59 -8.41 -6.10 -0.70
C GLN A 59 -7.12 -5.44 -1.14
N PHE A 60 -6.19 -5.34 -0.20
CA PHE A 60 -4.89 -4.73 -0.43
C PHE A 60 -3.78 -5.63 0.06
N THR A 61 -2.70 -5.68 -0.70
CA THR A 61 -1.48 -6.36 -0.30
C THR A 61 -0.26 -5.56 -0.71
N LYS A 62 0.88 -5.92 -0.14
CA LYS A 62 2.15 -5.28 -0.44
C LYS A 62 3.20 -6.32 -0.75
N VAL A 63 4.01 -6.03 -1.76
CA VAL A 63 5.11 -6.89 -2.19
C VAL A 63 6.38 -6.07 -2.16
N SER A 64 7.35 -6.51 -1.37
CA SER A 64 8.67 -5.85 -1.33
C SER A 64 9.34 -5.99 -2.70
N ARG A 65 9.93 -4.90 -3.19
CA ARG A 65 10.78 -4.88 -4.38
C ARG A 65 11.94 -5.86 -4.29
N PHE A 66 12.45 -6.09 -3.08
CA PHE A 66 13.55 -7.00 -2.77
C PHE A 66 13.06 -8.34 -2.17
N GLY A 67 11.75 -8.55 -2.14
CA GLY A 67 11.13 -9.70 -1.50
C GLY A 67 11.22 -10.98 -2.32
N THR A 68 10.33 -11.93 -1.99
CA THR A 68 10.26 -13.24 -2.62
C THR A 68 10.13 -13.14 -4.15
N LYS A 69 11.07 -13.80 -4.84
CA LYS A 69 11.09 -13.90 -6.31
C LYS A 69 9.72 -14.39 -6.82
N ASN A 70 9.22 -13.76 -7.88
CA ASN A 70 7.95 -14.05 -8.55
C ASN A 70 6.64 -13.79 -7.77
N LYS A 71 6.68 -13.35 -6.50
CA LYS A 71 5.45 -13.05 -5.74
C LYS A 71 4.60 -11.99 -6.43
N LEU A 72 5.22 -10.94 -6.98
CA LEU A 72 4.53 -9.90 -7.72
C LEU A 72 3.81 -10.51 -8.93
N GLN A 73 4.52 -11.23 -9.79
CA GLN A 73 3.96 -11.83 -11.01
C GLN A 73 2.78 -12.76 -10.71
N LEU A 74 2.89 -13.61 -9.67
CA LEU A 74 1.79 -14.49 -9.26
C LEU A 74 0.54 -13.72 -8.82
N LEU A 75 0.71 -12.61 -8.10
CA LEU A 75 -0.42 -11.76 -7.71
C LEU A 75 -1.06 -11.09 -8.94
N LEU A 76 -0.26 -10.58 -9.87
CA LEU A 76 -0.79 -10.00 -11.12
C LEU A 76 -1.60 -11.03 -11.93
N LEU A 77 -1.13 -12.28 -12.00
CA LEU A 77 -1.86 -13.37 -12.69
C LEU A 77 -3.18 -13.76 -11.99
N THR A 78 -3.33 -13.47 -10.69
CA THR A 78 -4.54 -13.79 -9.91
C THR A 78 -5.52 -12.62 -9.82
N GLY A 79 -5.32 -11.58 -10.65
CA GLY A 79 -6.22 -10.44 -10.77
C GLY A 79 -5.90 -9.28 -9.83
N TRP A 80 -4.69 -9.22 -9.26
CA TRP A 80 -4.25 -8.06 -8.50
C TRP A 80 -3.71 -6.95 -9.42
N GLU A 81 -4.04 -5.72 -9.09
CA GLU A 81 -3.61 -4.52 -9.82
C GLU A 81 -2.58 -3.74 -9.00
N ILE A 82 -1.54 -3.22 -9.65
CA ILE A 82 -0.57 -2.33 -8.99
C ILE A 82 -1.18 -0.93 -8.93
N ILE A 83 -1.37 -0.42 -7.71
CA ILE A 83 -1.87 0.95 -7.48
C ILE A 83 -0.76 1.92 -7.04
N LYS A 84 0.37 1.38 -6.59
CA LYS A 84 1.57 2.16 -6.29
C LYS A 84 2.82 1.33 -6.53
N GLU A 85 3.71 1.87 -7.34
CA GLU A 85 5.04 1.33 -7.53
C GLU A 85 6.04 1.90 -6.50
N PRO A 86 7.06 1.11 -6.14
CA PRO A 86 8.14 1.58 -5.29
C PRO A 86 8.88 2.72 -5.99
N GLU A 87 9.26 3.75 -5.24
CA GLU A 87 10.01 4.86 -5.83
C GLU A 87 11.41 4.37 -6.23
N PRO A 88 11.92 4.80 -7.40
CA PRO A 88 13.32 4.56 -7.70
C PRO A 88 14.15 5.25 -6.63
N LYS A 89 15.07 4.51 -5.99
CA LYS A 89 16.13 5.16 -5.22
C LYS A 89 16.88 6.02 -6.23
N LEU A 90 16.66 7.34 -6.18
CA LEU A 90 17.61 8.30 -6.74
C LEU A 90 18.95 7.89 -6.15
N ARG A 91 19.79 7.23 -6.95
CA ARG A 91 21.19 7.04 -6.60
C ARG A 91 21.74 8.46 -6.57
N GLU A 92 21.86 9.03 -5.38
CA GLU A 92 22.74 10.17 -5.20
C GLU A 92 24.13 9.68 -5.62
N ALA A 93 24.54 10.09 -6.82
CA ALA A 93 25.89 9.91 -7.30
C ALA A 93 26.79 10.63 -6.29
N LYS A 94 27.62 9.86 -5.59
CA LYS A 94 28.60 10.37 -4.64
C LYS A 94 29.98 10.21 -5.25
#